data_AF-A0A150P6K7-F1
#
_entry.id   AF-A0A150P6K7-F1
#
_cell.length_a   1.000
_cell.length_b   1.000
_cell.length_c   1.000
_cell.angle_alpha   90.00
_cell.angle_beta   90.00
_cell.angle_gamma   90.00
#
_symmetry.space_group_name_H-M   'P 1'
#
loop_
_entity.id
_entity.type
_entity.pdbx_description
1 polymer ?
#
loop_
_entity_poly.entity_id
_entity_poly.type
_entity_poly.pdbx_seq_one_letter_code
_entity_poly.pdbx_strand_id
1 'polypeptide(L)'
;MRDRRTSPPARARASGQRAFTLVELLVAMAAGLVVSLAAFLLSKNATRFFQNEARASGSHLAATIGLNRLATDLQRAAYLSTGNIQVMDDPQRCGAPPVAPLGLRLLSGIAIQRQGSVFRHPSELGQSIVNGMWPDAIVIGGSLNSTEVFEARVVNDAGTWYVRLLDSAALRRTNERALGGGEGLGDIFQEGRFLRISRPNQRHIYAVIDHMEPGNLVFLKSPPGVTTRDDVPDCGLPLTGAHAWVSVISRVRYDIRSLVEKEETSYRSLVAPISPALTGDNGRTELVRVELDDEDQEKLGTLELIAEYAVDLKFGISAVQADKTQQRTTPQVTRYPITATDNAAVYTIAAANDQPNARPEDVRSVQIRLSTRTRAPDRDVGFPVGPDGRRLRFLIPGVVSGVNTLTDTVPPGAPPVFARMRTLYADVALPNQAEPR
;
A
#
# COMPACT_ATOMS: atom_id res chain seq x y z
N MET A 1 -6.98 91.77 -16.81
CA MET A 1 -7.19 90.83 -17.94
C MET A 1 -7.88 89.59 -17.36
N ARG A 2 -9.22 89.53 -17.26
CA ARG A 2 -10.20 89.21 -18.31
C ARG A 2 -9.76 88.03 -19.18
N ASP A 3 -10.19 86.83 -18.78
CA ASP A 3 -10.59 85.80 -19.74
C ASP A 3 -11.83 85.05 -19.21
N ARG A 4 -13.00 85.46 -19.70
CA ARG A 4 -14.32 84.90 -19.37
C ARG A 4 -14.51 83.66 -20.23
N ARG A 5 -14.27 82.46 -19.69
CA ARG A 5 -14.74 81.21 -20.30
C ARG A 5 -16.24 81.09 -20.10
N THR A 6 -16.98 81.40 -21.16
CA THR A 6 -18.40 81.12 -21.29
C THR A 6 -18.62 79.60 -21.40
N SER A 7 -19.08 78.98 -20.32
CA SER A 7 -19.62 77.62 -20.33
C SER A 7 -20.87 77.58 -21.22
N PRO A 8 -21.02 76.60 -22.13
CA PRO A 8 -22.22 76.47 -22.93
C PRO A 8 -23.44 76.16 -22.04
N PRO A 9 -24.64 76.66 -22.38
CA PRO A 9 -25.85 76.40 -21.61
C PRO A 9 -26.16 74.90 -21.62
N ALA A 10 -26.41 74.33 -20.44
CA ALA A 10 -26.91 72.97 -20.29
C ALA A 10 -28.27 72.87 -21.03
N ARG A 11 -28.26 72.25 -22.22
CA ARG A 11 -29.50 71.86 -22.90
C ARG A 11 -30.25 70.90 -21.98
N ALA A 12 -31.40 71.34 -21.46
CA ALA A 12 -32.39 70.46 -20.87
C ALA A 12 -32.80 69.45 -21.95
N ARG A 13 -32.20 68.24 -21.92
CA ARG A 13 -32.72 67.10 -22.66
C ARG A 13 -34.07 66.82 -22.04
N ALA A 14 -35.14 67.20 -22.74
CA ALA A 14 -36.48 66.75 -22.47
C ALA A 14 -36.41 65.21 -22.43
N SER A 15 -36.36 64.66 -21.22
CA SER A 15 -36.51 63.24 -20.97
C SER A 15 -37.96 62.93 -21.32
N GLY A 16 -38.24 62.68 -22.60
CA GLY A 16 -39.50 62.14 -23.04
C GLY A 16 -39.70 60.84 -22.28
N GLN A 17 -40.59 60.87 -21.28
CA GLN A 17 -41.06 59.69 -20.58
C GLN A 17 -41.80 58.83 -21.61
N ARG A 18 -41.06 58.01 -22.34
CA ARG A 18 -41.63 56.94 -23.15
C ARG A 18 -41.98 55.83 -22.18
N ALA A 19 -43.27 55.72 -21.87
CA ALA A 19 -43.80 54.56 -21.18
C ALA A 19 -43.55 53.32 -22.06
N PHE A 20 -42.97 52.28 -21.48
CA PHE A 20 -42.81 50.99 -22.16
C PHE A 20 -44.20 50.45 -22.51
N THR A 21 -44.34 49.97 -23.73
CA THR A 21 -45.56 49.26 -24.13
C THR A 21 -45.60 47.91 -23.43
N LEU A 22 -46.80 47.41 -23.12
CA LEU A 22 -46.98 46.11 -22.46
C LEU A 22 -46.29 44.97 -23.21
N VAL A 23 -46.23 45.06 -24.54
CA VAL A 23 -45.54 44.11 -25.41
C VAL A 23 -44.02 44.14 -25.17
N GLU A 24 -43.40 45.31 -25.08
CA GLU A 24 -41.97 45.43 -24.76
C GLU A 24 -41.64 44.83 -23.39
N LEU A 25 -42.53 45.01 -22.40
CA LEU A 25 -42.34 44.42 -21.08
C LEU A 25 -42.44 42.89 -21.10
N LEU A 26 -43.41 42.32 -21.83
CA LEU A 26 -43.53 40.87 -22.00
C LEU A 26 -42.31 40.28 -22.74
N VAL A 27 -41.85 40.94 -23.79
CA VAL A 27 -40.65 40.51 -24.54
C VAL A 27 -39.40 40.59 -23.66
N ALA A 28 -39.24 41.67 -22.90
CA ALA A 28 -38.11 41.82 -21.98
C ALA A 28 -38.11 40.73 -20.89
N MET A 29 -39.29 40.41 -20.32
CA MET A 29 -39.42 39.33 -19.34
C MET A 29 -39.10 37.95 -19.94
N ALA A 30 -39.61 37.66 -21.14
CA ALA A 30 -39.32 36.40 -21.82
C ALA A 30 -37.83 36.26 -22.15
N ALA A 31 -37.21 37.33 -22.68
CA ALA A 31 -35.78 37.34 -22.97
C ALA A 31 -34.92 37.18 -21.69
N GLY A 32 -35.28 37.89 -20.61
CA GLY A 32 -34.61 37.76 -19.31
C GLY A 32 -34.69 36.35 -18.72
N LEU A 33 -35.83 35.68 -18.86
CA LEU A 33 -36.01 34.30 -18.43
C LEU A 33 -35.15 33.32 -19.24
N VAL A 34 -35.10 33.48 -20.56
CA VAL A 34 -34.28 32.63 -21.44
C VAL A 34 -32.79 32.77 -21.11
N VAL A 35 -32.30 34.00 -20.92
CA VAL A 35 -30.90 34.25 -20.54
C VAL A 35 -30.60 33.65 -19.15
N SER A 36 -31.51 33.81 -18.19
CA SER A 36 -31.35 33.25 -16.84
C SER A 36 -31.32 31.72 -16.85
N LEU A 37 -32.17 31.08 -17.65
CA LEU A 37 -32.17 29.62 -17.82
C LEU A 37 -30.88 29.13 -18.49
N ALA A 38 -30.41 29.82 -19.53
CA ALA A 38 -29.14 29.49 -20.18
C ALA A 38 -27.95 29.61 -19.21
N ALA A 39 -27.89 30.68 -18.42
CA ALA A 39 -26.87 30.87 -17.39
C ALA A 39 -26.93 29.79 -16.30
N PHE A 40 -28.14 29.43 -15.85
CA PHE A 40 -28.34 28.36 -14.88
C PHE A 40 -27.89 27.00 -15.40
N LEU A 41 -28.25 26.64 -16.64
CA LEU A 41 -27.84 25.38 -17.27
C LEU A 41 -26.32 25.32 -17.47
N LEU A 42 -25.70 26.42 -17.88
CA LEU A 42 -24.25 26.53 -17.99
C LEU A 42 -23.57 26.35 -16.64
N SER A 43 -24.05 27.04 -15.60
CA SER A 43 -23.53 26.93 -14.23
C SER A 43 -23.65 25.51 -13.67
N LYS A 44 -24.81 24.85 -13.89
CA LYS A 44 -25.04 23.46 -13.49
C LYS A 44 -24.07 22.50 -14.19
N ASN A 45 -23.83 22.68 -15.48
CA ASN A 45 -22.90 21.86 -16.25
C ASN A 45 -21.45 22.08 -15.83
N ALA A 46 -21.04 23.34 -15.63
CA ALA A 46 -19.71 23.69 -15.14
C ALA A 46 -19.46 23.09 -13.74
N THR A 47 -20.41 23.23 -12.82
CA THR A 47 -20.30 22.68 -11.46
C THR A 47 -20.14 21.16 -11.47
N ARG A 48 -20.93 20.44 -12.28
CA ARG A 48 -20.80 18.98 -12.44
C ARG A 48 -19.45 18.59 -13.01
N PHE A 49 -18.95 19.32 -13.99
CA PHE A 49 -17.63 19.10 -14.56
C PHE A 49 -16.54 19.25 -13.49
N PHE A 50 -16.54 20.35 -12.74
CA PHE A 50 -15.56 20.57 -11.67
C PHE A 50 -15.64 19.52 -10.57
N GLN A 51 -16.84 19.10 -10.16
CA GLN A 51 -17.01 18.02 -9.18
C GLN A 51 -16.45 16.69 -9.70
N ASN A 52 -16.66 16.36 -10.98
CA ASN A 52 -16.12 15.14 -11.58
C ASN A 52 -14.60 15.17 -11.70
N GLU A 53 -14.02 16.31 -12.10
CA GLU A 53 -12.57 16.47 -12.15
C GLU A 53 -11.94 16.46 -10.75
N ALA A 54 -12.56 17.11 -9.76
CA ALA A 54 -12.09 17.05 -8.37
C ALA A 54 -12.05 15.60 -7.83
N ARG A 55 -13.09 14.80 -8.11
CA ARG A 55 -13.12 13.37 -7.75
C ARG A 55 -12.04 12.56 -8.48
N ALA A 56 -11.83 12.83 -9.77
CA ALA A 56 -10.82 12.14 -10.56
C ALA A 56 -9.38 12.50 -10.13
N SER A 57 -9.16 13.74 -9.68
CA SER A 57 -7.91 14.17 -9.05
C SER A 57 -7.71 13.49 -7.70
N GLY A 58 -8.78 13.36 -6.90
CA GLY A 58 -8.74 12.64 -5.63
C GLY A 58 -8.31 11.17 -5.78
N SER A 59 -8.87 10.44 -6.76
CA SER A 59 -8.46 9.05 -7.00
C SER A 59 -7.02 8.93 -7.50
N HIS A 60 -6.56 9.86 -8.34
CA HIS A 60 -5.16 9.90 -8.79
C HIS A 60 -4.19 10.19 -7.65
N LEU A 61 -4.53 11.12 -6.75
CA LEU A 61 -3.75 11.41 -5.56
C LEU A 61 -3.68 10.19 -4.63
N ALA A 62 -4.80 9.52 -4.38
CA ALA A 62 -4.84 8.29 -3.58
C ALA A 62 -3.95 7.19 -4.17
N ALA A 63 -4.00 6.97 -5.49
CA ALA A 63 -3.12 6.01 -6.15
C ALA A 63 -1.64 6.40 -6.03
N THR A 64 -1.32 7.70 -6.13
CA THR A 64 0.06 8.20 -6.05
C THR A 64 0.63 8.02 -4.65
N ILE A 65 -0.11 8.43 -3.62
CA ILE A 65 0.28 8.25 -2.21
C ILE A 65 0.48 6.76 -1.91
N GLY A 66 -0.48 5.92 -2.31
CA GLY A 66 -0.38 4.50 -2.03
C GLY A 66 0.78 3.81 -2.74
N LEU A 67 1.05 4.19 -3.99
CA LEU A 67 2.19 3.66 -4.74
C LEU A 67 3.53 4.13 -4.14
N ASN A 68 3.64 5.40 -3.71
CA ASN A 68 4.87 5.92 -3.09
C ASN A 68 5.16 5.23 -1.74
N ARG A 69 4.13 5.00 -0.92
CA ARG A 69 4.27 4.32 0.36
C ARG A 69 4.69 2.86 0.17
N LEU A 70 4.01 2.12 -0.71
CA LEU A 70 4.37 0.74 -1.05
C LEU A 70 5.78 0.65 -1.66
N ALA A 71 6.16 1.59 -2.53
CA ALA A 71 7.50 1.63 -3.13
C ALA A 71 8.59 1.89 -2.08
N THR A 72 8.33 2.75 -1.09
CA THR A 72 9.29 3.04 -0.01
C THR A 72 9.54 1.80 0.86
N ASP A 73 8.49 1.04 1.19
CA ASP A 73 8.61 -0.20 1.94
C ASP A 73 9.32 -1.29 1.10
N LEU A 74 9.03 -1.37 -0.20
CA LEU A 74 9.71 -2.29 -1.12
C LEU A 74 11.21 -1.98 -1.30
N GLN A 75 11.62 -0.72 -1.32
CA GLN A 75 13.05 -0.35 -1.35
C GLN A 75 13.80 -0.86 -0.10
N ARG A 76 13.08 -1.09 1.00
CA ARG A 76 13.60 -1.67 2.25
C ARG A 76 13.36 -3.17 2.38
N ALA A 77 12.80 -3.83 1.37
CA ALA A 77 12.70 -5.28 1.34
C ALA A 77 14.10 -5.91 1.54
N ALA A 78 14.18 -6.89 2.43
CA ALA A 78 15.40 -7.54 2.92
C ALA A 78 16.45 -6.62 3.57
N TYR A 79 16.17 -5.32 3.77
CA TYR A 79 17.12 -4.40 4.43
C TYR A 79 17.35 -4.85 5.88
N LEU A 80 18.62 -5.08 6.25
CA LEU A 80 19.01 -5.65 7.55
C LEU A 80 18.30 -6.97 7.91
N SER A 81 17.88 -7.74 6.91
CA SER A 81 17.20 -9.03 7.02
C SER A 81 17.83 -10.04 6.05
N THR A 82 17.25 -11.24 5.98
CA THR A 82 17.57 -12.22 4.92
C THR A 82 16.64 -12.02 3.72
N GLY A 83 17.15 -12.30 2.52
CA GLY A 83 16.32 -12.42 1.33
C GLY A 83 15.36 -13.61 1.41
N ASN A 84 15.80 -14.72 2.02
CA ASN A 84 14.99 -15.91 2.25
C ASN A 84 15.58 -16.77 3.37
N ILE A 85 14.87 -16.87 4.50
CA ILE A 85 15.30 -17.63 5.66
C ILE A 85 15.35 -19.14 5.44
N GLN A 86 14.74 -19.69 4.38
CA GLN A 86 14.68 -21.15 4.15
C GLN A 86 15.88 -21.69 3.37
N VAL A 87 16.66 -20.82 2.70
CA VAL A 87 17.80 -21.26 1.88
C VAL A 87 18.86 -21.91 2.78
N MET A 88 19.08 -23.22 2.60
CA MET A 88 20.04 -23.97 3.42
C MET A 88 21.48 -23.51 3.19
N ASP A 89 21.79 -23.10 1.97
CA ASP A 89 23.12 -22.65 1.56
C ASP A 89 23.34 -21.15 1.76
N ASP A 90 22.49 -20.45 2.54
CA ASP A 90 22.74 -19.04 2.87
C ASP A 90 24.01 -18.94 3.73
N PRO A 91 25.13 -18.41 3.20
CA PRO A 91 26.39 -18.34 3.94
C PRO A 91 26.26 -17.41 5.16
N GLN A 92 25.26 -16.53 5.18
CA GLN A 92 25.00 -15.58 6.24
C GLN A 92 24.05 -16.12 7.31
N ARG A 93 23.43 -17.31 7.15
CA ARG A 93 22.49 -17.87 8.15
C ARG A 93 23.14 -18.94 9.03
N CYS A 94 22.97 -18.82 10.34
CA CYS A 94 23.39 -19.86 11.26
C CYS A 94 22.38 -21.01 11.32
N GLY A 95 22.87 -22.25 11.17
CA GLY A 95 22.08 -23.46 11.40
C GLY A 95 21.11 -23.85 10.28
N ALA A 96 20.44 -24.98 10.51
CA ALA A 96 19.29 -25.43 9.73
C ALA A 96 18.11 -24.45 9.90
N PRO A 97 17.10 -24.46 8.99
CA PRO A 97 15.91 -23.63 9.17
C PRO A 97 15.32 -23.91 10.56
N PRO A 98 15.10 -22.87 11.38
CA PRO A 98 14.69 -23.09 12.75
C PRO A 98 13.31 -23.77 12.78
N VAL A 99 13.05 -24.59 13.80
CA VAL A 99 11.69 -25.07 14.16
C VAL A 99 10.91 -23.87 14.70
N ALA A 100 10.74 -22.83 13.89
CA ALA A 100 10.30 -21.51 14.32
C ALA A 100 8.79 -21.32 14.18
N PRO A 101 8.22 -20.29 14.83
CA PRO A 101 6.87 -19.83 14.54
C PRO A 101 6.68 -19.57 13.04
N LEU A 102 5.45 -19.71 12.56
CA LEU A 102 5.15 -19.69 11.13
C LEU A 102 5.68 -18.43 10.44
N GLY A 103 5.53 -17.26 11.06
CA GLY A 103 5.99 -15.98 10.54
C GLY A 103 7.50 -15.90 10.36
N LEU A 104 8.29 -16.47 11.27
CA LEU A 104 9.76 -16.53 11.12
C LEU A 104 10.14 -17.56 10.04
N ARG A 105 9.43 -18.69 9.91
CA ARG A 105 9.64 -19.62 8.80
C ARG A 105 9.35 -18.97 7.44
N LEU A 106 8.35 -18.09 7.40
CA LEU A 106 7.93 -17.33 6.23
C LEU A 106 8.76 -16.05 5.99
N LEU A 107 9.83 -15.83 6.75
CA LEU A 107 10.65 -14.63 6.61
C LEU A 107 11.42 -14.62 5.28
N SER A 108 11.08 -13.66 4.45
CA SER A 108 11.71 -13.37 3.16
C SER A 108 11.61 -11.87 2.88
N GLY A 109 12.43 -11.37 1.96
CA GLY A 109 12.39 -9.94 1.60
C GLY A 109 11.04 -9.54 0.99
N ILE A 110 10.47 -10.39 0.14
CA ILE A 110 9.14 -10.23 -0.44
C ILE A 110 8.44 -11.59 -0.57
N ALA A 111 7.10 -11.58 -0.53
CA ALA A 111 6.26 -12.70 -0.94
C ALA A 111 4.96 -12.18 -1.57
N ILE A 112 4.71 -12.51 -2.83
CA ILE A 112 3.53 -12.11 -3.60
C ILE A 112 2.52 -13.27 -3.57
N GLN A 113 1.30 -12.95 -3.11
CA GLN A 113 0.18 -13.88 -3.02
C GLN A 113 -0.77 -13.63 -4.18
N ARG A 114 -0.85 -14.60 -5.11
CA ARG A 114 -1.79 -14.57 -6.23
C ARG A 114 -3.21 -14.41 -5.70
N GLN A 115 -3.91 -13.37 -6.14
CA GLN A 115 -5.28 -13.07 -5.69
C GLN A 115 -5.43 -13.01 -4.16
N GLY A 116 -4.33 -12.70 -3.44
CA GLY A 116 -4.28 -12.78 -1.99
C GLY A 116 -5.31 -11.91 -1.29
N SER A 117 -5.67 -10.75 -1.86
CA SER A 117 -6.73 -9.89 -1.35
C SER A 117 -8.10 -10.57 -1.44
N VAL A 118 -8.40 -11.22 -2.57
CA VAL A 118 -9.68 -11.92 -2.79
C VAL A 118 -9.79 -13.15 -1.90
N PHE A 119 -8.74 -13.96 -1.78
CA PHE A 119 -8.79 -15.17 -0.96
C PHE A 119 -8.95 -14.87 0.52
N ARG A 120 -8.37 -13.76 1.02
CA ARG A 120 -8.49 -13.35 2.42
C ARG A 120 -9.83 -12.66 2.71
N HIS A 121 -10.35 -11.87 1.77
CA HIS A 121 -11.54 -11.03 1.98
C HIS A 121 -12.62 -11.21 0.89
N PRO A 122 -13.07 -12.45 0.60
CA PRO A 122 -13.91 -12.72 -0.58
C PRO A 122 -15.26 -11.99 -0.55
N SER A 123 -15.86 -11.85 0.63
CA SER A 123 -17.12 -11.12 0.82
C SER A 123 -16.99 -9.60 0.64
N GLU A 124 -15.78 -9.06 0.85
CA GLU A 124 -15.52 -7.62 0.81
C GLU A 124 -15.19 -7.13 -0.61
N LEU A 125 -14.65 -8.00 -1.46
CA LEU A 125 -14.23 -7.66 -2.83
C LEU A 125 -15.28 -7.96 -3.91
N GLY A 126 -16.56 -8.08 -3.55
CA GLY A 126 -17.65 -8.38 -4.49
C GLY A 126 -17.68 -7.45 -5.71
N GLN A 127 -17.45 -6.14 -5.52
CA GLN A 127 -17.38 -5.19 -6.64
C GLN A 127 -16.18 -5.44 -7.56
N SER A 128 -15.00 -5.75 -7.03
CA SER A 128 -13.82 -6.06 -7.84
C SER A 128 -14.01 -7.34 -8.64
N ILE A 129 -14.58 -8.39 -8.03
CA ILE A 129 -14.86 -9.68 -8.68
C ILE A 129 -15.84 -9.50 -9.84
N VAL A 130 -16.92 -8.75 -9.64
CA VAL A 130 -17.89 -8.37 -10.69
C VAL A 130 -17.21 -7.66 -11.88
N ASN A 131 -16.18 -6.88 -11.60
CA ASN A 131 -15.39 -6.19 -12.63
C ASN A 131 -14.30 -7.08 -13.25
N GLY A 132 -14.22 -8.36 -12.88
CA GLY A 132 -13.18 -9.29 -13.31
C GLY A 132 -11.79 -8.90 -12.81
N MET A 133 -11.72 -8.19 -11.68
CA MET A 133 -10.47 -7.83 -11.00
C MET A 133 -10.23 -8.80 -9.86
N TRP A 134 -8.98 -9.26 -9.74
CA TRP A 134 -8.58 -10.24 -8.75
C TRP A 134 -7.31 -9.74 -8.05
N PRO A 135 -7.42 -8.78 -7.12
CA PRO A 135 -6.25 -8.11 -6.59
C PRO A 135 -5.35 -9.08 -5.82
N ASP A 136 -4.05 -8.99 -6.06
CA ASP A 136 -3.02 -9.74 -5.35
C ASP A 136 -2.81 -9.14 -3.95
N ALA A 137 -1.98 -9.79 -3.15
CA ALA A 137 -1.41 -9.22 -1.92
C ALA A 137 0.11 -9.39 -1.93
N ILE A 138 0.83 -8.58 -1.17
CA ILE A 138 2.28 -8.71 -1.01
C ILE A 138 2.66 -8.60 0.45
N VAL A 139 3.56 -9.46 0.90
CA VAL A 139 4.23 -9.38 2.20
C VAL A 139 5.66 -8.91 1.97
N ILE A 140 6.11 -7.93 2.75
CA ILE A 140 7.44 -7.36 2.68
C ILE A 140 8.11 -7.57 4.04
N GLY A 141 9.29 -8.17 4.05
CA GLY A 141 10.10 -8.39 5.25
C GLY A 141 11.38 -7.56 5.22
N GLY A 142 11.70 -6.90 6.34
CA GLY A 142 12.91 -6.09 6.47
C GLY A 142 12.90 -5.20 7.70
N SER A 143 13.93 -4.39 7.90
CA SER A 143 13.90 -3.32 8.89
C SER A 143 13.17 -2.10 8.29
N LEU A 144 11.84 -2.09 8.44
CA LEU A 144 10.98 -1.07 7.84
C LEU A 144 10.87 0.18 8.72
N ASN A 145 10.91 0.00 10.04
CA ASN A 145 10.71 1.06 11.03
C ASN A 145 12.04 1.69 11.48
N SER A 146 13.16 0.99 11.34
CA SER A 146 14.48 1.49 11.74
C SER A 146 15.51 1.33 10.62
N THR A 147 16.49 2.23 10.62
CA THR A 147 17.72 2.10 9.83
C THR A 147 18.94 1.80 10.71
N GLU A 148 18.70 1.57 11.98
CA GLU A 148 19.74 1.48 12.99
C GLU A 148 20.14 0.02 13.24
N VAL A 149 21.43 -0.15 13.51
CA VAL A 149 22.01 -1.38 14.02
C VAL A 149 22.48 -1.08 15.44
N PHE A 150 21.96 -1.81 16.41
CA PHE A 150 22.21 -1.55 17.83
C PHE A 150 23.32 -2.47 18.34
N GLU A 151 24.29 -1.90 19.05
CA GLU A 151 25.24 -2.71 19.81
C GLU A 151 24.54 -3.33 21.01
N ALA A 152 24.78 -4.61 21.25
CA ALA A 152 24.13 -5.33 22.33
C ALA A 152 25.00 -6.43 22.93
N ARG A 153 24.60 -6.88 24.11
CA ARG A 153 25.10 -8.09 24.76
C ARG A 153 23.97 -9.10 24.87
N VAL A 154 24.18 -10.29 24.33
CA VAL A 154 23.25 -11.42 24.49
C VAL A 154 23.53 -12.09 25.83
N VAL A 155 22.49 -12.30 26.63
CA VAL A 155 22.57 -12.96 27.93
C VAL A 155 21.56 -14.10 27.98
N ASN A 156 22.01 -15.24 28.50
CA ASN A 156 21.15 -16.30 29.00
C ASN A 156 21.19 -16.26 30.51
N ASP A 157 20.04 -16.05 31.15
CA ASP A 157 19.89 -16.09 32.60
C ASP A 157 18.90 -17.19 32.97
N ALA A 158 19.41 -18.29 33.51
CA ALA A 158 18.64 -19.47 33.90
C ALA A 158 17.68 -20.01 32.82
N GLY A 159 18.08 -19.94 31.53
CA GLY A 159 17.26 -20.40 30.40
C GLY A 159 16.43 -19.30 29.72
N THR A 160 16.32 -18.12 30.32
CA THR A 160 15.69 -16.96 29.69
C THR A 160 16.72 -16.21 28.86
N TRP A 161 16.41 -16.02 27.57
CA TRP A 161 17.26 -15.27 26.65
C TRP A 161 16.81 -13.81 26.56
N TYR A 162 17.74 -12.89 26.75
CA TYR A 162 17.50 -11.48 26.48
C TYR A 162 18.74 -10.80 25.88
N VAL A 163 18.48 -9.67 25.23
CA VAL A 163 19.48 -8.82 24.61
C VAL A 163 19.50 -7.50 25.34
N ARG A 164 20.63 -7.17 25.96
CA ARG A 164 20.85 -5.85 26.58
C ARG A 164 21.46 -4.92 25.54
N LEU A 165 20.73 -3.88 25.14
CA LEU A 165 21.29 -2.84 24.26
C LEU A 165 22.32 -2.03 25.03
N LEU A 166 23.47 -1.78 24.41
CA LEU A 166 24.58 -1.01 24.97
C LEU A 166 24.46 0.46 24.56
N ASP A 167 25.05 1.36 25.36
CA ASP A 167 25.11 2.79 25.01
C ASP A 167 25.94 2.98 23.75
N SER A 168 25.24 3.17 22.64
CA SER A 168 25.79 3.31 21.30
C SER A 168 25.18 4.54 20.61
N ALA A 169 25.83 5.02 19.55
CA ALA A 169 25.31 6.16 18.80
C ALA A 169 23.90 5.91 18.23
N ALA A 170 23.61 4.68 17.80
CA ALA A 170 22.30 4.25 17.33
C ALA A 170 21.22 4.35 18.42
N LEU A 171 21.54 3.90 19.64
CA LEU A 171 20.65 3.99 20.80
C LEU A 171 20.35 5.46 21.13
N ARG A 172 21.39 6.31 21.20
CA ARG A 172 21.23 7.74 21.50
C ARG A 172 20.38 8.46 20.47
N ARG A 173 20.62 8.26 19.16
CA ARG A 173 19.79 8.84 18.09
C ARG A 173 18.33 8.41 18.16
N THR A 174 18.08 7.14 18.50
CA THR A 174 16.72 6.61 18.65
C THR A 174 16.00 7.27 19.83
N ASN A 175 16.69 7.42 20.96
CA ASN A 175 16.14 8.10 22.13
C ASN A 175 15.88 9.59 21.86
N GLU A 176 16.80 10.29 21.19
CA GLU A 176 16.62 11.69 20.78
C GLU A 176 15.43 11.85 19.82
N ARG A 177 15.26 10.93 18.86
CA ARG A 177 14.09 10.90 17.97
C ARG A 177 12.78 10.73 18.75
N ALA A 178 12.77 9.84 19.74
CA ALA A 178 11.60 9.61 20.58
C ALA A 178 11.18 10.86 21.36
N LEU A 179 12.16 11.61 21.89
CA LEU A 179 11.91 12.89 22.56
C LEU A 179 11.29 13.95 21.62
N GLY A 180 11.56 13.84 20.32
CA GLY A 180 10.95 14.65 19.26
C GLY A 180 9.58 14.16 18.78
N GLY A 181 9.01 13.12 19.41
CA GLY A 181 7.73 12.53 19.01
C GLY A 181 7.81 11.50 17.87
N GLY A 182 9.01 11.06 17.50
CA GLY A 182 9.17 9.92 16.59
C GLY A 182 9.13 8.57 17.32
N GLU A 183 9.33 7.48 16.57
CA GLU A 183 9.35 6.12 17.12
C GLU A 183 10.48 5.94 18.15
N GLY A 184 10.11 5.45 19.33
CA GLY A 184 11.05 5.06 20.38
C GLY A 184 11.48 3.60 20.30
N LEU A 185 12.30 3.17 21.26
CA LEU A 185 12.75 1.77 21.31
C LEU A 185 11.60 0.79 21.51
N GLY A 186 10.59 1.14 22.32
CA GLY A 186 9.39 0.31 22.49
C GLY A 186 8.61 0.13 21.18
N ASP A 187 8.58 1.15 20.31
CA ASP A 187 7.95 1.08 18.99
C ASP A 187 8.77 0.26 17.99
N ILE A 188 10.09 0.21 18.16
CA ILE A 188 11.00 -0.56 17.31
C ILE A 188 11.01 -2.04 17.74
N PHE A 189 11.20 -2.32 19.03
CA PHE A 189 11.31 -3.66 19.63
C PHE A 189 9.98 -4.16 20.17
N GLN A 190 8.94 -4.13 19.34
CA GLN A 190 7.64 -4.65 19.72
C GLN A 190 7.60 -6.18 19.70
N GLU A 191 6.73 -6.76 20.53
CA GLU A 191 6.39 -8.19 20.54
C GLU A 191 6.01 -8.72 19.15
N GLY A 192 6.41 -9.96 18.85
CA GLY A 192 6.11 -10.66 17.60
C GLY A 192 6.95 -10.23 16.39
N ARG A 193 7.79 -9.19 16.53
CA ARG A 193 8.82 -8.87 15.52
C ARG A 193 10.00 -9.82 15.62
N PHE A 194 10.83 -9.84 14.59
CA PHE A 194 12.04 -10.66 14.57
C PHE A 194 13.26 -9.82 14.89
N LEU A 195 14.22 -10.45 15.57
CA LEU A 195 15.52 -9.89 15.85
C LEU A 195 16.58 -10.62 15.04
N ARG A 196 17.33 -9.90 14.21
CA ARG A 196 18.56 -10.42 13.60
C ARG A 196 19.72 -10.09 14.53
N ILE A 197 20.44 -11.12 14.94
CA ILE A 197 21.63 -11.03 15.79
C ILE A 197 22.83 -11.37 14.92
N SER A 198 23.75 -10.43 14.79
CA SER A 198 24.98 -10.56 14.02
C SER A 198 26.20 -10.43 14.92
N ARG A 199 27.25 -11.17 14.61
CA ARG A 199 28.51 -11.16 15.35
C ARG A 199 29.68 -11.05 14.37
N PRO A 200 30.83 -10.50 14.78
CA PRO A 200 31.99 -10.42 13.92
C PRO A 200 32.37 -11.82 13.42
N ASN A 201 32.54 -11.98 12.11
CA ASN A 201 32.97 -13.22 11.45
C ASN A 201 32.06 -14.44 11.67
N GLN A 202 30.79 -14.22 12.02
CA GLN A 202 29.84 -15.30 12.28
C GLN A 202 28.54 -15.07 11.53
N ARG A 203 27.88 -16.18 11.25
CA ARG A 203 26.56 -16.18 10.59
C ARG A 203 25.51 -15.55 11.52
N HIS A 204 24.49 -14.97 10.92
CA HIS A 204 23.37 -14.34 11.59
C HIS A 204 22.43 -15.36 12.22
N ILE A 205 21.90 -14.99 13.38
CA ILE A 205 20.90 -15.75 14.12
C ILE A 205 19.63 -14.92 14.12
N TYR A 206 18.49 -15.59 13.99
CA TYR A 206 17.18 -14.94 14.00
C TYR A 206 16.40 -15.44 15.21
N ALA A 207 15.75 -14.52 15.91
CA ALA A 207 14.93 -14.80 17.07
C ALA A 207 13.63 -14.00 16.99
N VAL A 208 12.63 -14.38 17.79
CA VAL A 208 11.39 -13.62 17.96
C VAL A 208 11.49 -12.78 19.22
N ILE A 209 11.10 -11.52 19.13
CA ILE A 209 11.00 -10.60 20.27
C ILE A 209 9.74 -10.95 21.05
N ASP A 210 9.91 -11.23 22.34
CA ASP A 210 8.81 -11.44 23.27
C ASP A 210 8.31 -10.08 23.76
N HIS A 211 9.13 -9.34 24.49
CA HIS A 211 8.80 -7.98 24.92
C HIS A 211 10.07 -7.16 25.20
N MET A 212 9.90 -5.85 25.37
CA MET A 212 10.96 -4.95 25.81
C MET A 212 10.67 -4.44 27.22
N GLU A 213 11.65 -4.56 28.12
CA GLU A 213 11.59 -4.01 29.48
C GLU A 213 12.37 -2.70 29.59
N PRO A 214 12.07 -1.87 30.62
CA PRO A 214 12.91 -0.73 30.99
C PRO A 214 14.38 -1.11 31.15
N GLY A 215 15.29 -0.19 30.85
CA GLY A 215 16.73 -0.45 30.92
C GLY A 215 17.34 -1.09 29.67
N ASN A 216 16.63 -1.00 28.54
CA ASN A 216 17.05 -1.49 27.22
C ASN A 216 17.28 -3.01 27.18
N LEU A 217 16.40 -3.76 27.84
CA LEU A 217 16.40 -5.21 27.82
C LEU A 217 15.32 -5.70 26.86
N VAL A 218 15.71 -6.51 25.88
CA VAL A 218 14.80 -7.10 24.89
C VAL A 218 14.76 -8.59 25.11
N PHE A 219 13.63 -9.11 25.58
CA PHE A 219 13.43 -10.52 25.85
C PHE A 219 13.07 -11.27 24.57
N LEU A 220 13.55 -12.50 24.45
CA LEU A 220 13.35 -13.36 23.29
C LEU A 220 12.46 -14.54 23.65
N LYS A 221 11.52 -14.89 22.77
CA LYS A 221 10.56 -15.98 22.97
C LYS A 221 11.28 -17.33 23.05
N SER A 222 10.86 -18.21 23.97
CA SER A 222 11.42 -19.56 24.18
C SER A 222 10.30 -20.58 24.49
N PRO A 223 10.21 -21.75 23.84
CA PRO A 223 10.66 -22.10 22.49
C PRO A 223 9.65 -21.64 21.40
N PRO A 224 10.05 -21.48 20.12
CA PRO A 224 11.35 -21.81 19.54
C PRO A 224 12.40 -20.73 19.77
N GLY A 225 13.30 -21.03 20.70
CA GLY A 225 14.29 -20.10 21.21
C GLY A 225 15.55 -20.19 20.37
N VAL A 226 16.08 -19.01 20.03
CA VAL A 226 17.49 -18.70 19.82
C VAL A 226 18.42 -19.90 19.61
N THR A 227 18.98 -20.06 18.41
CA THR A 227 19.98 -21.10 18.12
C THR A 227 21.21 -20.97 19.02
N THR A 228 21.47 -22.00 19.84
CA THR A 228 22.60 -22.02 20.77
C THR A 228 23.80 -22.76 20.17
N ARG A 229 24.99 -22.60 20.77
CA ARG A 229 26.17 -23.41 20.38
C ARG A 229 26.01 -24.89 20.65
N ASP A 230 25.15 -25.28 21.58
CA ASP A 230 24.89 -26.70 21.85
C ASP A 230 24.12 -27.34 20.69
N ASP A 231 23.26 -26.55 20.02
CA ASP A 231 22.52 -26.98 18.82
C ASP A 231 23.38 -26.92 17.55
N VAL A 232 24.13 -25.82 17.38
CA VAL A 232 24.96 -25.54 16.20
C VAL A 232 26.31 -24.99 16.63
N PRO A 233 27.31 -25.86 16.89
CA PRO A 233 28.61 -25.48 17.47
C PRO A 233 29.34 -24.35 16.74
N ASP A 234 29.22 -24.30 15.41
CA ASP A 234 29.98 -23.38 14.57
C ASP A 234 29.47 -21.93 14.61
N CYS A 235 28.19 -21.70 14.91
CA CYS A 235 27.60 -20.38 14.74
C CYS A 235 26.51 -20.00 15.75
N GLY A 236 26.13 -20.86 16.69
CA GLY A 236 25.11 -20.55 17.70
C GLY A 236 25.56 -19.53 18.75
N LEU A 237 24.62 -18.98 19.51
CA LEU A 237 24.94 -18.05 20.61
C LEU A 237 25.63 -18.81 21.76
N PRO A 238 26.72 -18.26 22.33
CA PRO A 238 27.34 -18.83 23.50
C PRO A 238 26.44 -18.56 24.71
N LEU A 239 26.53 -19.44 25.71
CA LEU A 239 25.80 -19.28 26.97
C LEU A 239 26.23 -18.03 27.77
N THR A 240 27.40 -17.47 27.47
CA THR A 240 27.96 -16.33 28.20
C THR A 240 28.13 -15.08 27.32
N GLY A 241 27.33 -14.05 27.62
CA GLY A 241 27.65 -12.62 27.49
C GLY A 241 28.30 -12.10 26.19
N ALA A 242 27.93 -12.62 25.02
CA ALA A 242 28.59 -12.21 23.77
C ALA A 242 28.16 -10.81 23.30
N HIS A 243 29.14 -10.02 22.90
CA HIS A 243 28.92 -8.80 22.13
C HIS A 243 28.35 -9.16 20.75
N ALA A 244 27.30 -8.45 20.35
CA ALA A 244 26.60 -8.64 19.09
C ALA A 244 26.04 -7.30 18.58
N TRP A 245 25.66 -7.29 17.31
CA TRP A 245 24.87 -6.23 16.72
C TRP A 245 23.49 -6.76 16.37
N VAL A 246 22.47 -6.01 16.74
CA VAL A 246 21.08 -6.42 16.53
C VAL A 246 20.32 -5.41 15.68
N SER A 247 19.46 -5.94 14.81
CA SER A 247 18.52 -5.16 14.02
C SER A 247 17.13 -5.81 14.08
N VAL A 248 16.09 -4.98 14.17
CA VAL A 248 14.72 -5.46 14.20
C VAL A 248 14.16 -5.57 12.79
N ILE A 249 13.45 -6.66 12.55
CA ILE A 249 12.80 -7.00 11.29
C ILE A 249 11.30 -7.06 11.54
N SER A 250 10.54 -6.33 10.74
CA SER A 250 9.09 -6.42 10.67
C SER A 250 8.68 -7.10 9.37
N ARG A 251 7.51 -7.74 9.39
CA ARG A 251 6.82 -8.25 8.20
C ARG A 251 5.54 -7.44 8.04
N VAL A 252 5.30 -6.89 6.87
CA VAL A 252 4.08 -6.12 6.61
C VAL A 252 3.37 -6.64 5.38
N ARG A 253 2.05 -6.75 5.45
CA ARG A 253 1.19 -7.13 4.34
C ARG A 253 0.50 -5.91 3.77
N TYR A 254 0.53 -5.81 2.44
CA TYR A 254 -0.34 -4.95 1.67
C TYR A 254 -1.39 -5.79 0.97
N ASP A 255 -2.65 -5.48 1.19
CA ASP A 255 -3.80 -6.07 0.51
C ASP A 255 -4.91 -5.04 0.32
N ILE A 256 -5.85 -5.38 -0.56
CA ILE A 256 -7.07 -4.61 -0.78
C ILE A 256 -8.21 -5.29 -0.02
N ARG A 257 -8.94 -4.52 0.79
CA ARG A 257 -10.06 -5.03 1.58
C ARG A 257 -11.04 -3.92 1.91
N SER A 258 -12.22 -4.23 2.42
CA SER A 258 -13.15 -3.21 2.93
C SER A 258 -12.82 -2.89 4.39
N LEU A 259 -12.81 -1.61 4.73
CA LEU A 259 -12.80 -1.14 6.13
C LEU A 259 -14.19 -0.70 6.60
N VAL A 260 -15.21 -0.82 5.76
CA VAL A 260 -16.61 -0.56 6.12
C VAL A 260 -17.02 -1.57 7.20
N GLU A 261 -17.72 -1.09 8.23
CA GLU A 261 -18.22 -1.91 9.36
C GLU A 261 -17.14 -2.53 10.29
N LYS A 262 -15.84 -2.25 10.07
CA LYS A 262 -14.76 -2.67 10.99
C LYS A 262 -14.65 -1.71 12.17
N GLU A 263 -15.44 -1.96 13.20
CA GLU A 263 -15.56 -1.11 14.40
C GLU A 263 -14.25 -0.89 15.15
N GLU A 264 -13.32 -1.84 15.06
CA GLU A 264 -12.02 -1.82 15.74
C GLU A 264 -11.00 -0.87 15.09
N THR A 265 -11.34 -0.26 13.95
CA THR A 265 -10.40 0.62 13.23
C THR A 265 -10.63 2.10 13.56
N SER A 266 -9.52 2.83 13.76
CA SER A 266 -9.54 4.30 13.89
C SER A 266 -10.05 5.02 12.63
N TYR A 267 -10.19 4.29 11.51
CA TYR A 267 -10.61 4.81 10.21
C TYR A 267 -12.13 4.78 9.98
N ARG A 268 -12.93 4.24 10.91
CA ARG A 268 -14.39 4.09 10.76
C ARG A 268 -15.09 5.35 10.24
N SER A 269 -14.75 6.52 10.79
CA SER A 269 -15.36 7.79 10.40
C SER A 269 -14.98 8.24 8.98
N LEU A 270 -13.78 7.88 8.52
CA LEU A 270 -13.26 8.23 7.20
C LEU A 270 -13.85 7.34 6.09
N VAL A 271 -14.12 6.07 6.41
CA VAL A 271 -14.64 5.08 5.46
C VAL A 271 -16.16 4.91 5.51
N ALA A 272 -16.83 5.61 6.44
CA ALA A 272 -18.29 5.57 6.59
C ALA A 272 -19.02 5.88 5.26
N PRO A 273 -19.97 5.03 4.83
CA PRO A 273 -20.79 5.31 3.66
C PRO A 273 -21.59 6.61 3.85
N ILE A 274 -21.56 7.52 2.87
CA ILE A 274 -22.39 8.75 2.92
C ILE A 274 -23.73 8.53 2.21
N SER A 275 -23.69 7.94 1.02
CA SER A 275 -24.89 7.64 0.23
C SER A 275 -24.66 6.35 -0.55
N PRO A 276 -24.71 5.18 0.12
CA PRO A 276 -24.24 3.93 -0.45
C PRO A 276 -24.99 3.52 -1.72
N ALA A 277 -26.30 3.82 -1.82
CA ALA A 277 -27.10 3.53 -3.01
C ALA A 277 -26.64 4.31 -4.26
N LEU A 278 -26.03 5.49 -4.09
CA LEU A 278 -25.59 6.34 -5.22
C LEU A 278 -24.08 6.24 -5.49
N THR A 279 -23.30 5.97 -4.45
CA THR A 279 -21.82 5.97 -4.51
C THR A 279 -21.23 4.57 -4.58
N GLY A 280 -22.01 3.55 -4.24
CA GLY A 280 -21.49 2.19 -4.08
C GLY A 280 -20.51 2.06 -2.94
N ASP A 281 -20.60 2.92 -1.91
CA ASP A 281 -19.71 2.87 -0.75
C ASP A 281 -19.86 1.55 0.03
N ASN A 282 -20.95 0.78 -0.14
CA ASN A 282 -21.14 -0.53 0.49
C ASN A 282 -20.11 -1.59 0.07
N GLY A 283 -19.55 -1.48 -1.13
CA GLY A 283 -18.47 -2.35 -1.60
C GLY A 283 -17.20 -1.55 -1.89
N ARG A 284 -17.02 -0.44 -1.16
CA ARG A 284 -15.78 0.33 -1.16
C ARG A 284 -14.68 -0.54 -0.55
N THR A 285 -13.49 -0.43 -1.14
CA THR A 285 -12.29 -1.12 -0.69
C THR A 285 -11.13 -0.13 -0.63
N GLU A 286 -10.18 -0.45 0.23
CA GLU A 286 -9.00 0.33 0.55
C GLU A 286 -7.76 -0.51 0.31
N LEU A 287 -6.66 0.13 -0.11
CA LEU A 287 -5.34 -0.46 0.04
C LEU A 287 -4.94 -0.22 1.49
N VAL A 288 -4.65 -1.28 2.21
CA VAL A 288 -4.21 -1.21 3.59
C VAL A 288 -2.84 -1.85 3.73
N ARG A 289 -2.14 -1.44 4.78
CA ARG A 289 -0.89 -2.02 5.23
C ARG A 289 -1.08 -2.49 6.67
N VAL A 290 -0.64 -3.69 7.00
CA VAL A 290 -0.73 -4.23 8.36
C VAL A 290 0.53 -4.98 8.70
N GLU A 291 0.99 -4.89 9.94
CA GLU A 291 2.12 -5.69 10.40
C GLU A 291 1.66 -7.12 10.69
N LEU A 292 2.53 -8.09 10.42
CA LEU A 292 2.32 -9.50 10.74
C LEU A 292 3.21 -9.90 11.91
N ASP A 293 2.65 -10.67 12.84
CA ASP A 293 3.36 -11.23 13.99
C ASP A 293 4.16 -12.49 13.62
N ASP A 294 4.70 -13.16 14.65
CA ASP A 294 5.49 -14.37 14.48
C ASP A 294 4.67 -15.61 14.12
N GLU A 295 3.35 -15.56 14.19
CA GLU A 295 2.42 -16.60 13.73
C GLU A 295 1.75 -16.28 12.37
N ASP A 296 2.24 -15.26 11.66
CA ASP A 296 1.69 -14.78 10.38
C ASP A 296 0.28 -14.18 10.49
N GLN A 297 -0.13 -13.78 11.70
CA GLN A 297 -1.42 -13.12 11.95
C GLN A 297 -1.27 -11.60 11.91
N GLU A 298 -2.38 -10.90 11.69
CA GLU A 298 -2.38 -9.43 11.71
C GLU A 298 -2.20 -8.92 13.11
N LYS A 299 -1.20 -8.06 13.29
CA LYS A 299 -0.94 -7.43 14.57
C LYS A 299 -1.92 -6.30 14.82
N LEU A 300 -2.68 -6.42 15.91
CA LEU A 300 -3.70 -5.43 16.29
C LEU A 300 -3.08 -4.03 16.44
N GLY A 301 -3.81 -3.01 15.97
CA GLY A 301 -3.38 -1.61 16.06
C GLY A 301 -2.33 -1.18 15.02
N THR A 302 -1.84 -2.09 14.17
CA THR A 302 -0.84 -1.75 13.12
C THR A 302 -1.44 -1.52 11.74
N LEU A 303 -2.76 -1.65 11.61
CA LEU A 303 -3.47 -1.40 10.36
C LEU A 303 -3.35 0.08 9.99
N GLU A 304 -2.85 0.35 8.79
CA GLU A 304 -2.66 1.67 8.20
C GLU A 304 -3.46 1.75 6.90
N LEU A 305 -4.34 2.76 6.78
CA LEU A 305 -5.04 3.07 5.53
C LEU A 305 -4.09 3.79 4.56
N ILE A 306 -3.77 3.15 3.44
CA ILE A 306 -2.76 3.64 2.50
C ILE A 306 -3.38 4.39 1.31
N ALA A 307 -4.43 3.83 0.71
CA ALA A 307 -5.16 4.48 -0.38
C ALA A 307 -6.64 4.13 -0.35
N GLU A 308 -7.47 5.15 -0.52
CA GLU A 308 -8.92 5.00 -0.61
C GLU A 308 -9.37 4.52 -1.99
N TYR A 309 -10.48 3.77 -2.04
CA TYR A 309 -11.10 3.31 -3.27
C TYR A 309 -10.15 2.50 -4.17
N ALA A 310 -9.22 1.74 -3.58
CA ALA A 310 -8.33 0.84 -4.30
C ALA A 310 -9.10 -0.40 -4.74
N VAL A 311 -9.04 -0.74 -6.02
CA VAL A 311 -9.87 -1.81 -6.62
C VAL A 311 -9.06 -2.91 -7.31
N ASP A 312 -7.80 -2.64 -7.69
CA ASP A 312 -6.89 -3.62 -8.27
C ASP A 312 -5.45 -3.38 -7.79
N LEU A 313 -4.75 -4.47 -7.52
CA LEU A 313 -3.34 -4.52 -7.14
C LEU A 313 -2.71 -5.71 -7.84
N LYS A 314 -1.70 -5.47 -8.68
CA LYS A 314 -1.00 -6.52 -9.42
C LYS A 314 0.50 -6.30 -9.40
N PHE A 315 1.23 -7.40 -9.56
CA PHE A 315 2.68 -7.40 -9.51
C PHE A 315 3.30 -8.10 -10.72
N GLY A 316 4.43 -7.57 -11.17
CA GLY A 316 5.40 -8.23 -12.03
C GLY A 316 6.75 -8.22 -11.32
N ILE A 317 7.70 -9.02 -11.79
CA ILE A 317 9.04 -9.10 -11.19
C ILE A 317 10.12 -9.17 -12.26
N SER A 318 11.33 -8.74 -11.91
CA SER A 318 12.55 -9.13 -12.60
C SER A 318 13.36 -10.02 -11.66
N ALA A 319 13.74 -11.21 -12.10
CA ALA A 319 14.44 -12.19 -11.25
C ALA A 319 15.66 -12.77 -11.95
N VAL A 320 16.69 -13.09 -11.16
CA VAL A 320 17.85 -13.84 -11.63
C VAL A 320 17.44 -15.29 -11.84
N GLN A 321 17.78 -15.83 -13.00
CA GLN A 321 17.67 -17.26 -13.26
C GLN A 321 19.05 -17.87 -13.40
N ALA A 322 19.29 -18.92 -12.61
CA ALA A 322 20.42 -19.80 -12.86
C ALA A 322 20.09 -20.63 -14.12
N ASP A 323 20.90 -20.47 -15.17
CA ASP A 323 20.83 -21.35 -16.32
C ASP A 323 21.41 -22.73 -15.95
N LYS A 324 20.55 -23.59 -15.39
CA LYS A 324 20.91 -24.96 -15.02
C LYS A 324 21.30 -25.80 -16.23
N THR A 325 20.91 -25.41 -17.44
CA THR A 325 21.14 -26.21 -18.65
C THR A 325 22.50 -25.96 -19.28
N GLN A 326 23.02 -24.72 -19.18
CA GLN A 326 24.29 -24.37 -19.83
C GLN A 326 25.50 -24.34 -18.87
N GLN A 327 25.32 -24.66 -17.59
CA GLN A 327 26.35 -24.47 -16.54
C GLN A 327 26.99 -23.06 -16.61
N ARG A 328 26.28 -22.08 -17.15
CA ARG A 328 26.79 -20.72 -17.30
C ARG A 328 26.78 -20.06 -15.93
N THR A 329 27.95 -19.61 -15.52
CA THR A 329 28.19 -18.89 -14.27
C THR A 329 27.64 -17.46 -14.31
N THR A 330 27.21 -16.95 -15.46
CA THR A 330 26.70 -15.58 -15.59
C THR A 330 25.20 -15.52 -15.27
N PRO A 331 24.76 -14.85 -14.19
CA PRO A 331 23.35 -14.69 -13.87
C PRO A 331 22.63 -13.92 -14.99
N GLN A 332 21.53 -14.46 -15.49
CA GLN A 332 20.64 -13.76 -16.42
C GLN A 332 19.44 -13.20 -15.65
N VAL A 333 19.09 -11.95 -15.90
CA VAL A 333 17.89 -11.33 -15.32
C VAL A 333 16.74 -11.46 -16.31
N THR A 334 15.71 -12.22 -15.94
CA THR A 334 14.49 -12.41 -16.73
C THR A 334 13.38 -11.53 -16.17
N ARG A 335 12.68 -10.78 -17.04
CA ARG A 335 11.53 -9.95 -16.67
C ARG A 335 10.21 -10.69 -16.88
N TYR A 336 9.37 -10.64 -15.87
CA TYR A 336 8.01 -11.16 -15.84
C TYR A 336 7.04 -9.98 -15.65
N PRO A 337 6.68 -9.28 -16.74
CA PRO A 337 5.88 -8.07 -16.65
C PRO A 337 4.41 -8.37 -16.28
N ILE A 338 3.70 -7.35 -15.83
CA ILE A 338 2.25 -7.39 -15.64
C ILE A 338 1.58 -7.48 -17.02
N THR A 339 0.75 -8.51 -17.22
CA THR A 339 -0.04 -8.73 -18.44
C THR A 339 -1.53 -8.86 -18.12
N ALA A 340 -2.40 -8.93 -19.14
CA ALA A 340 -3.83 -9.14 -18.93
C ALA A 340 -4.15 -10.46 -18.21
N THR A 341 -3.32 -11.48 -18.44
CA THR A 341 -3.35 -12.76 -17.72
C THR A 341 -2.23 -12.81 -16.70
N ASP A 342 -2.50 -13.40 -15.54
CA ASP A 342 -1.51 -13.67 -14.50
C ASP A 342 -0.32 -14.48 -15.06
N ASN A 343 0.91 -14.02 -14.83
CA ASN A 343 2.11 -14.78 -15.17
C ASN A 343 2.47 -15.72 -14.00
N ALA A 344 2.30 -17.03 -14.19
CA ALA A 344 2.53 -18.03 -13.15
C ALA A 344 3.94 -17.95 -12.52
N ALA A 345 4.96 -17.58 -13.29
CA ALA A 345 6.33 -17.49 -12.79
C ALA A 345 6.50 -16.42 -11.70
N VAL A 346 5.72 -15.32 -11.75
CA VAL A 346 5.70 -14.29 -10.68
C VAL A 346 5.33 -14.94 -9.35
N TYR A 347 4.26 -15.73 -9.36
CA TYR A 347 3.68 -16.36 -8.17
C TYR A 347 4.37 -17.66 -7.74
N THR A 348 5.29 -18.18 -8.55
CA THR A 348 6.16 -19.28 -8.17
C THR A 348 7.48 -18.76 -7.60
N ILE A 349 8.13 -17.81 -8.28
CA ILE A 349 9.44 -17.28 -7.86
C ILE A 349 9.29 -16.43 -6.60
N ALA A 350 8.36 -15.47 -6.60
CA ALA A 350 8.12 -14.59 -5.46
C ALA A 350 7.05 -15.15 -4.51
N ALA A 351 6.79 -16.46 -4.51
CA ALA A 351 5.85 -17.07 -3.57
C ALA A 351 6.33 -16.92 -2.11
N ALA A 352 5.47 -17.28 -1.16
CA ALA A 352 5.93 -17.58 0.19
C ALA A 352 6.99 -18.68 0.14
N ASN A 353 8.04 -18.55 0.94
CA ASN A 353 9.23 -19.41 0.88
C ASN A 353 9.01 -20.86 1.35
N ASP A 354 7.83 -21.19 1.87
CA ASP A 354 7.38 -22.56 2.15
C ASP A 354 6.81 -23.26 0.90
N GLN A 355 6.59 -22.53 -0.18
CA GLN A 355 6.08 -23.07 -1.43
C GLN A 355 7.19 -23.70 -2.29
N PRO A 356 6.88 -24.77 -3.05
CA PRO A 356 7.84 -25.37 -3.97
C PRO A 356 8.34 -24.35 -5.01
N ASN A 357 9.66 -24.33 -5.23
CA ASN A 357 10.35 -23.44 -6.16
C ASN A 357 10.30 -21.94 -5.82
N ALA A 358 9.80 -21.57 -4.63
CA ALA A 358 9.90 -20.21 -4.12
C ALA A 358 11.36 -19.80 -3.99
N ARG A 359 11.70 -18.68 -4.62
CA ARG A 359 13.03 -18.08 -4.64
C ARG A 359 12.92 -16.56 -4.55
N PRO A 360 12.28 -16.02 -3.50
CA PRO A 360 12.11 -14.58 -3.34
C PRO A 360 13.46 -13.85 -3.27
N GLU A 361 14.54 -14.51 -2.83
CA GLU A 361 15.90 -13.97 -2.84
C GLU A 361 16.48 -13.75 -4.25
N ASP A 362 15.92 -14.38 -5.29
CA ASP A 362 16.37 -14.22 -6.67
C ASP A 362 15.70 -12.99 -7.34
N VAL A 363 14.75 -12.33 -6.69
CA VAL A 363 14.09 -11.14 -7.24
C VAL A 363 15.00 -9.92 -7.17
N ARG A 364 14.94 -9.06 -8.18
CA ARG A 364 15.80 -7.86 -8.34
C ARG A 364 15.00 -6.58 -8.51
N SER A 365 13.81 -6.67 -9.09
CA SER A 365 12.84 -5.58 -9.09
C SER A 365 11.42 -6.09 -9.03
N VAL A 366 10.52 -5.26 -8.51
CA VAL A 366 9.07 -5.50 -8.48
C VAL A 366 8.38 -4.40 -9.27
N GLN A 367 7.65 -4.79 -10.31
CA GLN A 367 6.71 -3.93 -10.99
C GLN A 367 5.37 -3.95 -10.23
N ILE A 368 4.82 -2.79 -9.93
CA ILE A 368 3.56 -2.64 -9.19
C ILE A 368 2.55 -1.99 -10.12
N ARG A 369 1.31 -2.48 -10.10
CA ARG A 369 0.14 -1.79 -10.67
C ARG A 369 -0.89 -1.59 -9.58
N LEU A 370 -1.18 -0.34 -9.26
CA LEU A 370 -2.26 0.03 -8.34
C LEU A 370 -3.34 0.77 -9.11
N SER A 371 -4.59 0.32 -8.97
CA SER A 371 -5.75 1.02 -9.52
C SER A 371 -6.69 1.49 -8.43
N THR A 372 -7.05 2.76 -8.48
CA THR A 372 -8.11 3.36 -7.65
C THR A 372 -9.27 3.80 -8.52
N ARG A 373 -10.45 3.92 -7.93
CA ARG A 373 -11.64 4.47 -8.61
C ARG A 373 -12.09 5.80 -8.02
N THR A 374 -12.86 6.57 -8.77
CA THR A 374 -13.63 7.67 -8.20
C THR A 374 -14.71 7.12 -7.28
N ARG A 375 -15.01 7.86 -6.21
CA ARG A 375 -16.04 7.49 -5.25
C ARG A 375 -17.39 7.18 -5.89
N ALA A 376 -17.90 8.09 -6.71
CA ALA A 376 -19.21 7.98 -7.34
C ALA A 376 -19.08 7.63 -8.82
N PRO A 377 -20.08 6.96 -9.41
CA PRO A 377 -20.14 6.76 -10.84
C PRO A 377 -20.38 8.09 -11.57
N ASP A 378 -19.74 8.26 -12.73
CA ASP A 378 -19.86 9.47 -13.55
C ASP A 378 -20.08 9.16 -15.03
N ARG A 379 -20.10 7.88 -15.45
CA ARG A 379 -20.49 7.45 -16.79
C ARG A 379 -21.52 6.33 -16.82
N ASP A 380 -22.24 6.31 -17.93
CA ASP A 380 -23.23 5.36 -18.37
C ASP A 380 -22.64 4.18 -19.17
N VAL A 381 -21.49 4.37 -19.82
CA VAL A 381 -20.84 3.34 -20.65
C VAL A 381 -19.46 2.93 -20.10
N GLY A 382 -19.19 1.62 -20.17
CA GLY A 382 -17.86 1.05 -19.92
C GLY A 382 -16.87 1.36 -21.05
N PHE A 383 -15.60 0.98 -20.86
CA PHE A 383 -14.60 0.99 -21.93
C PHE A 383 -14.01 -0.40 -22.11
N PRO A 384 -13.51 -0.74 -23.32
CA PRO A 384 -12.76 -1.97 -23.53
C PRO A 384 -11.58 -2.09 -22.56
N VAL A 385 -11.25 -3.33 -22.20
CA VAL A 385 -10.08 -3.65 -21.37
C VAL A 385 -8.82 -3.41 -22.21
N GLY A 386 -7.82 -2.76 -21.62
CA GLY A 386 -6.52 -2.56 -22.26
C GLY A 386 -5.70 -3.86 -22.39
N PRO A 387 -4.62 -3.85 -23.18
CA PRO A 387 -3.83 -5.05 -23.48
C PRO A 387 -3.13 -5.68 -22.25
N ASP A 388 -2.90 -4.89 -21.22
CA ASP A 388 -2.35 -5.29 -19.92
C ASP A 388 -3.43 -5.71 -18.91
N GLY A 389 -4.70 -5.76 -19.31
CA GLY A 389 -5.83 -5.99 -18.41
C GLY A 389 -6.29 -4.73 -17.68
N ARG A 390 -5.70 -3.56 -17.95
CA ARG A 390 -6.13 -2.31 -17.30
C ARG A 390 -7.55 -1.94 -17.72
N ARG A 391 -8.29 -1.35 -16.81
CA ARG A 391 -9.63 -0.80 -17.06
C ARG A 391 -9.61 0.69 -16.77
N LEU A 392 -10.32 1.45 -17.61
CA LEU A 392 -10.53 2.89 -17.41
C LEU A 392 -11.82 3.19 -16.65
N ARG A 393 -12.68 2.16 -16.51
CA ARG A 393 -14.02 2.23 -15.94
C ARG A 393 -14.21 1.07 -14.98
N PHE A 394 -14.82 1.38 -13.84
CA PHE A 394 -15.20 0.41 -12.81
C PHE A 394 -16.71 0.47 -12.64
N LEU A 395 -17.39 -0.65 -12.87
CA LEU A 395 -18.82 -0.78 -12.62
C LEU A 395 -19.08 -0.77 -11.12
N ILE A 396 -20.06 0.03 -10.69
CA ILE A 396 -20.59 -0.02 -9.34
C ILE A 396 -21.93 -0.76 -9.40
N PRO A 397 -21.96 -2.04 -8.98
CA PRO A 397 -23.17 -2.87 -9.09
C PRO A 397 -24.28 -2.32 -8.18
N GLY A 398 -25.53 -2.45 -8.64
CA GLY A 398 -26.71 -2.11 -7.85
C GLY A 398 -27.11 -0.63 -7.83
N VAL A 399 -26.34 0.28 -8.46
CA VAL A 399 -26.75 1.68 -8.63
C VAL A 399 -28.01 1.79 -9.49
N VAL A 400 -28.13 0.91 -10.48
CA VAL A 400 -29.33 0.74 -11.31
C VAL A 400 -29.82 -0.69 -11.13
N SER A 401 -31.11 -0.85 -10.85
CA SER A 401 -31.72 -2.18 -10.69
C SER A 401 -31.50 -3.01 -11.95
N GLY A 402 -31.00 -4.24 -11.77
CA GLY A 402 -30.67 -5.15 -12.88
C GLY A 402 -29.30 -4.94 -13.53
N VAL A 403 -28.51 -3.95 -13.09
CA VAL A 403 -27.14 -3.73 -13.57
C VAL A 403 -26.15 -4.11 -12.46
N ASN A 404 -25.72 -5.36 -12.50
CA ASN A 404 -24.84 -5.99 -11.51
C ASN A 404 -23.55 -6.56 -12.10
N THR A 405 -23.46 -6.71 -13.41
CA THR A 405 -22.31 -7.27 -14.13
C THR A 405 -21.89 -6.38 -15.30
N LEU A 406 -20.66 -6.54 -15.76
CA LEU A 406 -20.13 -5.78 -16.91
C LEU A 406 -20.86 -6.05 -18.23
N THR A 407 -21.61 -7.15 -18.32
CA THR A 407 -22.39 -7.54 -19.49
C THR A 407 -23.83 -7.02 -19.45
N ASP A 408 -24.28 -6.49 -18.32
CA ASP A 408 -25.64 -5.99 -18.18
C ASP A 408 -25.82 -4.70 -18.99
N THR A 409 -26.96 -4.58 -19.65
CA THR A 409 -27.29 -3.40 -20.44
C THR A 409 -27.81 -2.29 -19.53
N VAL A 410 -27.19 -1.12 -19.58
CA VAL A 410 -27.67 0.06 -18.83
C VAL A 410 -28.91 0.63 -19.53
N PRO A 411 -30.07 0.71 -18.87
CA PRO A 411 -31.28 1.27 -19.47
C PRO A 411 -31.08 2.72 -19.95
N PRO A 412 -31.67 3.13 -21.09
CA PRO A 412 -31.59 4.51 -21.55
C PRO A 412 -32.13 5.49 -20.50
N GLY A 413 -31.37 6.56 -20.22
CA GLY A 413 -31.74 7.58 -19.23
C GLY A 413 -31.49 7.19 -17.77
N ALA A 414 -30.96 6.00 -17.50
CA ALA A 414 -30.54 5.60 -16.15
C ALA A 414 -29.40 6.50 -15.62
N PRO A 415 -29.24 6.60 -14.29
CA PRO A 415 -28.08 7.28 -13.71
C PRO A 415 -26.77 6.56 -14.12
N PRO A 416 -25.63 7.29 -14.10
CA PRO A 416 -24.32 6.68 -14.31
C PRO A 416 -24.05 5.50 -13.38
N VAL A 417 -23.45 4.43 -13.89
CA VAL A 417 -23.07 3.22 -13.12
C VAL A 417 -21.57 2.96 -13.11
N PHE A 418 -20.79 3.63 -13.96
CA PHE A 418 -19.34 3.47 -14.05
C PHE A 418 -18.59 4.62 -13.38
N ALA A 419 -17.70 4.29 -12.45
CA ALA A 419 -16.68 5.19 -11.91
C ALA A 419 -15.44 5.24 -12.82
N ARG A 420 -14.73 6.37 -12.84
CA ARG A 420 -13.42 6.47 -13.50
C ARG A 420 -12.38 5.72 -12.68
N MET A 421 -11.48 5.02 -13.36
CA MET A 421 -10.30 4.44 -12.74
C MET A 421 -9.04 5.24 -13.04
N ARG A 422 -8.12 5.24 -12.09
CA ARG A 422 -6.75 5.70 -12.25
C ARG A 422 -5.82 4.54 -11.92
N THR A 423 -5.00 4.18 -12.88
CA THR A 423 -4.03 3.09 -12.74
C THR A 423 -2.64 3.68 -12.86
N LEU A 424 -1.80 3.41 -11.87
CA LEU A 424 -0.41 3.83 -11.85
C LEU A 424 0.51 2.61 -11.83
N TYR A 425 1.71 2.81 -12.35
CA TYR A 425 2.76 1.81 -12.40
C TYR A 425 4.03 2.34 -11.74
N ALA A 426 4.73 1.48 -11.01
CA ALA A 426 6.10 1.72 -10.58
C ALA A 426 6.93 0.46 -10.82
N ASP A 427 8.23 0.63 -11.03
CA ASP A 427 9.22 -0.46 -11.04
C ASP A 427 10.22 -0.12 -9.94
N VAL A 428 10.30 -0.99 -8.93
CA VAL A 428 11.10 -0.74 -7.72
C VAL A 428 12.21 -1.76 -7.67
N ALA A 429 13.46 -1.29 -7.74
CA ALA A 429 14.63 -2.13 -7.55
C ALA A 429 14.73 -2.58 -6.08
N LEU A 430 15.20 -3.81 -5.87
CA LEU A 430 15.42 -4.42 -4.55
C LEU A 430 16.94 -4.55 -4.28
N PRO A 431 17.63 -3.44 -3.93
CA PRO A 431 19.08 -3.46 -3.79
C PRO A 431 19.58 -4.40 -2.69
N ASN A 432 18.80 -4.59 -1.62
CA ASN A 432 19.21 -5.45 -0.51
C ASN A 432 19.04 -6.95 -0.80
N GLN A 433 18.50 -7.31 -1.96
CA GLN A 433 18.47 -8.69 -2.47
C GLN A 433 19.56 -8.95 -3.52
N ALA A 434 20.37 -7.93 -3.85
CA ALA A 434 21.35 -8.01 -4.93
C ALA A 434 22.65 -8.74 -4.53
N GLU A 435 22.82 -9.10 -3.26
CA GLU A 435 24.04 -9.78 -2.80
C GLU A 435 24.18 -11.13 -3.54
N PRO A 436 25.26 -11.30 -4.34
CA PRO A 436 25.42 -12.49 -5.16
C PRO A 436 25.68 -13.71 -4.28
N ARG A 437 25.08 -14.85 -4.65
CA ARG A 437 25.40 -16.16 -4.08
C ARG A 437 26.80 -16.60 -4.45
#